data_AF-A0A2T4ZI57-F1
#
_entry.id   AF-A0A2T4ZI57-F1
#
_cell.length_a   1.000
_cell.length_b   1.000
_cell.length_c   1.000
_cell.angle_alpha   90.00
_cell.angle_beta   90.00
_cell.angle_gamma   90.00
#
_symmetry.space_group_name_H-M   'P 1'
#
loop_
_entity.id
_entity.type
_entity.pdbx_description
1 polymer ?
#
loop_
_entity_poly.entity_id
_entity_poly.type
_entity_poly.pdbx_seq_one_letter_code
_entity_poly.pdbx_strand_id
1 'polypeptide(L)'
;MPLPLGTASSIFSTATAVTDFFKPNRSPYLLSSLFIVICLLLAIENPKFPPTKHFMLIIPSFFLIIILNVLSFYFTPIIPDSDSKETNDIDAQLKLSRSASLSSGIVCIYVILRLSDPIELHTGVAYLACLIHCAVFLSYTIFRNIQEENMRNISYFQISFMTSLFLVCFVTSAGNLKSLDGSVVLSCRTSASFQGAERNDGELSAKSAHTVNFLPSSCSDNYEDAVRREIGKTFADISDLKITRTAEFDPNFVVFIFFSILWLINILFWIKMLSKIWQNSTLVIGETT
;
A
#
# COMPACT_ATOMS: atom_id res chain seq x y z
N MET A 1 -25.35 -7.52 -44.18
CA MET A 1 -24.89 -8.91 -44.05
C MET A 1 -24.70 -9.20 -42.56
N PRO A 2 -25.52 -10.07 -41.95
CA PRO A 2 -25.32 -10.46 -40.56
C PRO A 2 -24.12 -11.40 -40.44
N LEU A 3 -23.22 -11.15 -39.49
CA LEU A 3 -22.11 -12.05 -39.18
C LEU A 3 -22.66 -13.42 -38.72
N PRO A 4 -22.03 -14.54 -39.11
CA PRO A 4 -22.46 -15.86 -38.68
C PRO A 4 -22.29 -16.01 -37.16
N LEU A 5 -23.37 -16.37 -36.45
CA LEU A 5 -23.40 -16.56 -34.99
C LEU A 5 -22.37 -17.57 -34.46
N GLY A 6 -21.78 -18.41 -35.32
CA GLY A 6 -20.78 -19.41 -34.93
C GLY A 6 -19.45 -18.81 -34.43
N THR A 7 -18.96 -17.73 -35.03
CA THR A 7 -17.70 -17.08 -34.60
C THR A 7 -17.85 -16.31 -33.29
N ALA A 8 -19.02 -15.74 -33.02
CA ALA A 8 -19.31 -15.16 -31.72
C ALA A 8 -19.28 -16.24 -30.62
N SER A 9 -19.83 -17.44 -30.87
CA SER A 9 -19.83 -18.52 -29.88
C SER A 9 -18.43 -19.05 -29.55
N SER A 10 -17.51 -19.13 -30.52
CA SER A 10 -16.14 -19.60 -30.26
C SER A 10 -15.28 -18.53 -29.58
N ILE A 11 -15.48 -17.25 -29.91
CA ILE A 11 -14.82 -16.14 -29.23
C ILE A 11 -15.34 -16.02 -27.80
N PHE A 12 -16.66 -16.13 -27.57
CA PHE A 12 -17.22 -16.19 -26.22
C PHE A 12 -16.76 -17.43 -25.48
N SER A 13 -16.70 -18.62 -26.10
CA SER A 13 -16.16 -19.84 -25.49
C SER A 13 -14.69 -19.71 -25.11
N THR A 14 -13.88 -19.10 -25.96
CA THR A 14 -12.44 -18.89 -25.72
C THR A 14 -12.24 -17.81 -24.66
N ALA A 15 -13.00 -16.71 -24.71
CA ALA A 15 -13.00 -15.68 -23.70
C ALA A 15 -13.54 -16.19 -22.35
N THR A 16 -14.51 -17.11 -22.35
CA THR A 16 -15.05 -17.75 -21.15
C THR A 16 -14.05 -18.74 -20.58
N ALA A 17 -13.35 -19.51 -21.42
CA ALA A 17 -12.24 -20.36 -20.99
C ALA A 17 -11.09 -19.53 -20.40
N VAL A 18 -10.68 -18.46 -21.08
CA VAL A 18 -9.66 -17.51 -20.61
C VAL A 18 -10.09 -16.81 -19.32
N THR A 19 -11.33 -16.35 -19.21
CA THR A 19 -11.85 -15.76 -17.95
C THR A 19 -12.01 -16.81 -16.85
N ASP A 20 -12.30 -18.06 -17.18
CA ASP A 20 -12.23 -19.19 -16.26
C ASP A 20 -10.80 -19.48 -15.79
N PHE A 21 -9.77 -19.20 -16.60
CA PHE A 21 -8.37 -19.20 -16.17
C PHE A 21 -8.04 -18.01 -15.26
N PHE A 22 -8.71 -16.87 -15.44
CA PHE A 22 -8.60 -15.68 -14.57
C PHE A 22 -9.48 -15.72 -13.33
N LYS A 23 -10.19 -16.82 -13.05
CA LYS A 23 -10.89 -16.98 -11.77
C LYS A 23 -9.88 -16.74 -10.63
N PRO A 24 -10.20 -15.90 -9.64
CA PRO A 24 -9.29 -15.54 -8.54
C PRO A 24 -8.65 -16.74 -7.84
N ASN A 25 -9.36 -17.87 -7.81
CA ASN A 25 -8.90 -19.12 -7.21
C ASN A 25 -7.86 -19.88 -8.06
N ARG A 26 -7.74 -19.60 -9.36
CA ARG A 26 -6.88 -20.34 -10.29
C ARG A 26 -5.56 -19.65 -10.60
N SER A 27 -5.52 -18.31 -10.58
CA SER A 27 -4.27 -17.56 -10.75
C SER A 27 -4.22 -16.28 -9.92
N PRO A 28 -4.10 -16.41 -8.58
CA PRO A 28 -4.07 -15.25 -7.68
C PRO A 28 -2.87 -14.33 -7.96
N TYR A 29 -1.74 -14.88 -8.43
CA TYR A 29 -0.56 -14.10 -8.79
C TYR A 29 -0.81 -13.17 -9.99
N LEU A 30 -1.59 -13.60 -10.99
CA LEU A 30 -1.99 -12.72 -12.11
C LEU A 30 -2.92 -11.61 -11.63
N LEU A 31 -3.85 -11.91 -10.72
CA LEU A 31 -4.72 -10.91 -10.11
C LEU A 31 -3.90 -9.85 -9.35
N SER A 32 -2.87 -10.28 -8.61
CA SER A 32 -1.96 -9.36 -7.94
C SER A 32 -1.10 -8.55 -8.90
N SER A 33 -0.60 -9.14 -9.98
CA SER A 33 0.10 -8.41 -11.05
C SER A 33 -0.80 -7.32 -11.65
N LEU A 34 -2.05 -7.65 -11.96
CA LEU A 34 -3.02 -6.68 -12.47
C LEU A 34 -3.23 -5.53 -11.50
N PHE A 35 -3.38 -5.83 -10.21
CA PHE A 35 -3.57 -4.83 -9.17
C PHE A 35 -2.35 -3.90 -9.04
N ILE A 36 -1.13 -4.44 -9.08
CA ILE A 36 0.11 -3.66 -9.06
C ILE A 36 0.20 -2.74 -10.30
N VAL A 37 -0.17 -3.24 -11.47
CA VAL A 37 -0.20 -2.44 -12.71
C VAL A 37 -1.20 -1.29 -12.59
N ILE A 38 -2.39 -1.51 -12.03
CA ILE A 38 -3.36 -0.44 -11.78
C ILE A 38 -2.76 0.64 -10.86
N CYS A 39 -2.11 0.24 -9.77
CA CYS A 39 -1.43 1.20 -8.88
C CYS A 39 -0.33 1.99 -9.59
N LEU A 40 0.45 1.35 -10.47
CA LEU A 40 1.48 2.02 -11.25
C LEU A 40 0.90 3.05 -12.23
N LEU A 41 -0.18 2.70 -12.94
CA LEU A 41 -0.86 3.62 -13.85
C LEU A 41 -1.39 4.83 -13.08
N LEU A 42 -2.06 4.61 -11.94
CA LEU A 42 -2.55 5.68 -11.07
C LEU A 42 -1.43 6.56 -10.50
N ALA A 43 -0.22 6.02 -10.35
CA ALA A 43 0.93 6.78 -9.89
C ALA A 43 1.55 7.62 -11.01
N ILE A 44 1.71 7.07 -12.21
CA ILE A 44 2.25 7.76 -13.39
C ILE A 44 1.34 8.91 -13.81
N GLU A 45 0.03 8.72 -13.73
CA GLU A 45 -0.96 9.76 -14.04
C GLU A 45 -1.01 10.87 -12.99
N ASN A 46 -0.34 10.72 -11.83
CA ASN A 46 -0.37 11.72 -10.78
C ASN A 46 0.69 12.81 -11.00
N PRO A 47 0.30 14.04 -11.43
CA PRO A 47 1.25 15.10 -11.73
C PRO A 47 1.99 15.63 -10.49
N LYS A 48 1.55 15.26 -9.28
CA LYS A 48 2.18 15.67 -8.02
C LYS A 48 3.36 14.78 -7.60
N PHE A 49 3.60 13.65 -8.30
CA PHE A 49 4.72 12.79 -7.97
C PHE A 49 6.01 13.34 -8.58
N PRO A 50 7.02 13.73 -7.79
CA PRO A 50 8.33 14.04 -8.33
C PRO A 50 8.96 12.77 -8.95
N PRO A 51 9.91 12.91 -9.89
CA PRO A 51 10.56 11.76 -10.54
C PRO A 51 11.18 10.78 -9.55
N THR A 52 11.72 11.26 -8.42
CA THR A 52 12.29 10.41 -7.37
C THR A 52 11.28 9.44 -6.76
N LYS A 53 10.06 9.92 -6.45
CA LYS A 53 8.98 9.06 -5.93
C LYS A 53 8.49 8.07 -6.99
N HIS A 54 8.50 8.46 -8.27
CA HIS A 54 8.20 7.54 -9.36
C HIS A 54 9.20 6.37 -9.39
N PHE A 55 10.51 6.64 -9.33
CA PHE A 55 11.52 5.57 -9.32
C PHE A 55 11.38 4.66 -8.09
N MET A 56 11.12 5.22 -6.91
CA MET A 56 10.92 4.44 -5.68
C MET A 56 9.71 3.52 -5.74
N LEU A 57 8.67 3.86 -6.50
CA LEU A 57 7.51 2.98 -6.70
C LEU A 57 7.72 2.00 -7.86
N ILE A 58 8.20 2.50 -9.01
CA ILE A 58 8.29 1.74 -10.26
C ILE A 58 9.28 0.61 -10.15
N ILE A 59 10.50 0.86 -9.65
CA ILE A 59 11.57 -0.14 -9.60
C ILE A 59 11.15 -1.40 -8.81
N PRO A 60 10.73 -1.31 -7.54
CA PRO A 60 10.32 -2.51 -6.79
C PRO A 60 9.08 -3.18 -7.37
N SER A 61 8.12 -2.39 -7.89
CA SER A 61 6.91 -2.95 -8.52
C SER A 61 7.22 -3.72 -9.80
N PHE A 62 8.19 -3.26 -10.59
CA PHE A 62 8.61 -3.93 -11.81
C PHE A 62 9.22 -5.31 -11.52
N PHE A 63 10.13 -5.39 -10.54
CA PHE A 63 10.69 -6.68 -10.10
C PHE A 63 9.60 -7.61 -9.57
N LEU A 64 8.66 -7.10 -8.77
CA LEU A 64 7.55 -7.89 -8.25
C LEU A 64 6.63 -8.42 -9.37
N ILE A 65 6.31 -7.61 -10.37
CA ILE A 65 5.52 -8.06 -11.54
C ILE A 65 6.24 -9.20 -12.28
N ILE A 66 7.54 -9.05 -12.55
CA ILE A 66 8.31 -10.10 -13.24
C ILE A 66 8.23 -11.41 -12.44
N ILE A 67 8.50 -11.34 -11.13
CA ILE A 67 8.52 -12.53 -10.28
C ILE A 67 7.12 -13.15 -10.19
N LEU A 68 6.07 -12.36 -9.96
CA LEU A 68 4.68 -12.84 -9.92
C LEU A 68 4.24 -13.50 -11.23
N ASN A 69 4.65 -12.94 -12.38
CA ASN A 69 4.40 -13.55 -13.67
C ASN A 69 5.14 -14.89 -13.80
N VAL A 70 6.43 -14.96 -13.46
CA VAL A 70 7.18 -16.23 -13.45
C VAL A 70 6.51 -17.25 -12.53
N LEU A 71 6.11 -16.87 -11.32
CA LEU A 71 5.40 -17.72 -10.38
C LEU A 71 4.05 -18.20 -10.95
N SER A 72 3.33 -17.35 -11.68
CA SER A 72 2.05 -17.72 -12.28
C SER A 72 2.16 -18.81 -13.36
N PHE A 73 3.25 -18.81 -14.14
CA PHE A 73 3.48 -19.83 -15.17
C PHE A 73 4.15 -21.08 -14.60
N TYR A 74 5.15 -20.91 -13.72
CA TYR A 74 5.92 -22.03 -13.18
C TYR A 74 5.09 -22.92 -12.25
N PHE A 75 4.19 -22.32 -11.45
CA PHE A 75 3.36 -23.04 -10.48
C PHE A 75 1.92 -23.26 -10.97
N THR A 76 1.74 -23.39 -12.29
CA THR A 76 0.44 -23.71 -12.88
C THR A 76 -0.05 -25.04 -12.28
N PRO A 77 -1.25 -25.10 -11.67
CA PRO A 77 -1.77 -26.35 -11.13
C PRO A 77 -2.00 -27.33 -12.30
N ILE A 78 -1.15 -28.35 -12.40
CA ILE A 78 -1.42 -29.54 -13.22
C ILE A 78 -2.49 -30.29 -12.45
N ILE A 79 -3.75 -30.16 -12.85
CA ILE A 79 -4.90 -30.77 -12.16
C ILE A 79 -4.78 -32.30 -12.28
N PRO A 80 -4.52 -33.05 -11.18
CA PRO A 80 -4.78 -34.47 -11.18
C PRO A 80 -6.28 -34.64 -10.87
N ASP A 81 -7.04 -35.18 -11.82
CA ASP A 81 -8.38 -35.67 -11.57
C ASP A 81 -8.32 -36.78 -10.51
N SER A 82 -8.50 -36.47 -9.21
CA SER A 82 -9.21 -37.37 -8.27
C SER A 82 -9.32 -36.92 -6.81
N ASP A 83 -8.36 -36.27 -6.16
CA ASP A 83 -8.38 -36.27 -4.68
C ASP A 83 -8.69 -34.92 -3.98
N SER A 84 -9.94 -34.87 -3.48
CA SER A 84 -10.60 -33.95 -2.54
C SER A 84 -10.71 -32.45 -2.90
N LYS A 85 -11.93 -32.00 -3.18
CA LYS A 85 -12.27 -30.56 -3.33
C LYS A 85 -11.78 -29.69 -2.16
N GLU A 86 -11.80 -30.23 -0.95
CA GLU A 86 -11.40 -29.52 0.28
C GLU A 86 -9.90 -29.17 0.32
N THR A 87 -9.03 -30.03 -0.22
CA THR A 87 -7.59 -29.72 -0.29
C THR A 87 -7.30 -28.63 -1.32
N ASN A 88 -8.01 -28.64 -2.44
CA ASN A 88 -7.89 -27.62 -3.47
C ASN A 88 -8.36 -26.24 -2.97
N ASP A 89 -9.40 -26.18 -2.13
CA ASP A 89 -9.92 -24.93 -1.59
C ASP A 89 -8.94 -24.27 -0.58
N ILE A 90 -8.29 -25.06 0.29
CA ILE A 90 -7.31 -24.53 1.25
C ILE A 90 -6.04 -24.03 0.54
N ASP A 91 -5.55 -24.75 -0.46
CA ASP A 91 -4.39 -24.29 -1.25
C ASP A 91 -4.70 -22.99 -2.02
N ALA A 92 -5.89 -22.91 -2.62
CA ALA A 92 -6.36 -21.69 -3.28
C ALA A 92 -6.43 -20.50 -2.30
N GLN A 93 -6.97 -20.70 -1.09
CA GLN A 93 -7.01 -19.67 -0.05
C GLN A 93 -5.61 -19.22 0.38
N LEU A 94 -4.66 -20.14 0.53
CA LEU A 94 -3.28 -19.81 0.89
C LEU A 94 -2.56 -19.07 -0.24
N LYS A 95 -2.75 -19.46 -1.51
CA LYS A 95 -2.19 -18.74 -2.67
C LYS A 95 -2.79 -17.34 -2.77
N LEU A 96 -4.10 -17.19 -2.58
CA LEU A 96 -4.77 -15.90 -2.52
C LEU A 96 -4.23 -15.03 -1.39
N SER A 97 -4.04 -15.58 -0.19
CA SER A 97 -3.45 -14.87 0.97
C SER A 97 -2.09 -14.26 0.66
N ARG A 98 -1.21 -15.08 0.07
CA ARG A 98 0.16 -14.69 -0.28
C ARG A 98 0.15 -13.58 -1.30
N SER A 99 -0.68 -13.74 -2.32
CA SER A 99 -0.84 -12.76 -3.39
C SER A 99 -1.44 -11.44 -2.88
N ALA A 100 -2.50 -11.50 -2.07
CA ALA A 100 -3.10 -10.34 -1.41
C ALA A 100 -2.09 -9.64 -0.50
N SER A 101 -1.23 -10.39 0.19
CA SER A 101 -0.18 -9.83 1.04
C SER A 101 0.88 -9.07 0.24
N LEU A 102 1.31 -9.62 -0.90
CA LEU A 102 2.23 -8.93 -1.82
C LEU A 102 1.60 -7.68 -2.43
N SER A 103 0.35 -7.77 -2.88
CA SER A 103 -0.40 -6.60 -3.40
C SER A 103 -0.57 -5.51 -2.34
N SER A 104 -0.85 -5.88 -1.09
CA SER A 104 -1.00 -4.93 0.02
C SER A 104 0.30 -4.14 0.29
N GLY A 105 1.47 -4.79 0.17
CA GLY A 105 2.75 -4.11 0.29
C GLY A 105 2.94 -3.03 -0.77
N ILE A 106 2.58 -3.30 -2.03
CA ILE A 106 2.63 -2.30 -3.10
C ILE A 106 1.62 -1.18 -2.91
N VAL A 107 0.38 -1.49 -2.49
CA VAL A 107 -0.62 -0.47 -2.13
C VAL A 107 -0.07 0.46 -1.08
N CYS A 108 0.55 -0.10 -0.04
CA CYS A 108 1.16 0.68 1.02
C CYS A 108 2.27 1.60 0.49
N ILE A 109 3.14 1.12 -0.41
CA ILE A 109 4.16 1.98 -1.04
C ILE A 109 3.51 3.11 -1.84
N TYR A 110 2.43 2.84 -2.60
CA TYR A 110 1.70 3.89 -3.30
C TYR A 110 1.08 4.91 -2.35
N VAL A 111 0.39 4.43 -1.30
CA VAL A 111 -0.28 5.27 -0.30
C VAL A 111 0.72 6.15 0.43
N ILE A 112 1.83 5.59 0.90
CA ILE A 112 2.82 6.37 1.64
C ILE A 112 3.47 7.46 0.77
N LEU A 113 3.81 7.13 -0.47
CA LEU A 113 4.43 8.12 -1.38
C LEU A 113 3.44 9.23 -1.77
N ARG A 114 2.14 8.92 -1.80
CA ARG A 114 1.06 9.87 -2.07
C ARG A 114 0.76 10.79 -0.90
N LEU A 115 0.72 10.26 0.33
CA LEU A 115 0.33 11.01 1.51
C LEU A 115 1.50 11.81 2.12
N SER A 116 2.73 11.31 1.99
CA SER A 116 3.87 11.89 2.71
C SER A 116 4.57 12.98 1.91
N ASP A 117 5.10 13.98 2.62
CA ASP A 117 6.05 14.93 2.06
C ASP A 117 7.37 14.23 1.71
N PRO A 118 8.12 14.71 0.71
CA PRO A 118 9.38 14.09 0.32
C PRO A 118 10.43 14.23 1.44
N ILE A 119 10.98 13.08 1.87
CA ILE A 119 12.23 12.94 2.64
C ILE A 119 12.09 13.18 4.16
N GLU A 120 11.12 12.51 4.80
CA GLU A 120 11.07 12.42 6.27
C GLU A 120 11.44 11.01 6.76
N LEU A 121 12.12 10.92 7.91
CA LEU A 121 12.67 9.66 8.44
C LEU A 121 11.61 8.57 8.59
N HIS A 122 10.43 8.90 9.12
CA HIS A 122 9.33 7.94 9.31
C HIS A 122 8.77 7.43 7.97
N THR A 123 8.75 8.27 6.93
CA THR A 123 8.39 7.88 5.57
C THR A 123 9.39 6.87 5.03
N GLY A 124 10.69 7.11 5.25
CA GLY A 124 11.76 6.17 4.89
C GLY A 124 11.65 4.83 5.62
N VAL A 125 11.37 4.87 6.94
CA VAL A 125 11.16 3.65 7.75
C VAL A 125 9.97 2.85 7.24
N ALA A 126 8.84 3.49 7.00
CA ALA A 126 7.63 2.81 6.55
C ALA A 126 7.74 2.30 5.10
N TYR A 127 8.46 3.01 4.23
CA TYR A 127 8.85 2.52 2.92
C TYR A 127 9.71 1.24 3.02
N LEU A 128 10.76 1.25 3.86
CA LEU A 128 11.61 0.08 4.09
C LEU A 128 10.82 -1.10 4.66
N ALA A 129 9.90 -0.86 5.59
CA ALA A 129 9.01 -1.89 6.13
C ALA A 129 8.14 -2.53 5.04
N CYS A 130 7.61 -1.76 4.09
CA CYS A 130 6.87 -2.31 2.96
C CYS A 130 7.75 -3.22 2.08
N LEU A 131 9.01 -2.83 1.83
CA LEU A 131 9.95 -3.65 1.07
C LEU A 131 10.29 -4.96 1.82
N ILE A 132 10.55 -4.89 3.13
CA ILE A 132 10.79 -6.07 3.98
C ILE A 132 9.58 -7.01 3.94
N HIS A 133 8.37 -6.47 4.07
CA HIS A 133 7.13 -7.24 3.97
C HIS A 133 7.03 -7.97 2.64
N CYS A 134 7.20 -7.26 1.51
CA CYS A 134 7.20 -7.88 0.19
C CYS A 134 8.28 -8.97 0.06
N ALA A 135 9.49 -8.71 0.53
CA ALA A 135 10.60 -9.67 0.46
C ALA A 135 10.30 -10.96 1.26
N VAL A 136 9.82 -10.82 2.51
CA VAL A 136 9.46 -11.97 3.36
C VAL A 136 8.36 -12.82 2.72
N PHE A 137 7.29 -12.19 2.24
CA PHE A 137 6.18 -12.93 1.60
C PHE A 137 6.57 -13.54 0.25
N LEU A 138 7.49 -12.91 -0.48
CA LEU A 138 8.02 -13.46 -1.71
C LEU A 138 8.89 -14.69 -1.42
N SER A 139 9.84 -14.58 -0.49
CA SER A 139 10.67 -15.71 -0.04
C SER A 139 9.80 -16.86 0.46
N TYR A 140 8.80 -16.57 1.28
CA TYR A 140 7.84 -17.56 1.77
C TYR A 140 7.07 -18.25 0.64
N THR A 141 6.61 -17.48 -0.35
CA THR A 141 5.92 -18.04 -1.52
C THR A 141 6.83 -19.01 -2.30
N ILE A 142 8.10 -18.63 -2.50
CA ILE A 142 9.09 -19.47 -3.20
C ILE A 142 9.36 -20.75 -2.40
N PHE A 143 9.72 -20.67 -1.12
CA PHE A 143 10.06 -21.85 -0.32
C PHE A 143 8.90 -22.82 -0.16
N ARG A 144 7.70 -22.30 0.09
CA ARG A 144 6.51 -23.14 0.27
C ARG A 144 6.13 -23.89 -1.00
N ASN A 145 6.30 -23.26 -2.15
CA ASN A 145 6.05 -23.94 -3.42
C ASN A 145 7.14 -24.97 -3.80
N ILE A 146 8.32 -24.91 -3.17
CA ILE A 146 9.41 -25.90 -3.36
C ILE A 146 9.27 -27.10 -2.41
N GLN A 147 8.94 -26.87 -1.14
CA GLN A 147 8.93 -27.91 -0.10
C GLN A 147 7.58 -28.64 0.07
N GLU A 148 6.54 -28.31 -0.71
CA GLU A 148 5.18 -28.83 -0.55
C GLU A 148 4.78 -28.94 0.94
N GLU A 149 4.72 -27.79 1.64
CA GLU A 149 4.34 -27.82 3.05
C GLU A 149 2.95 -28.44 3.22
N ASN A 150 2.93 -29.56 3.93
CA ASN A 150 1.75 -30.32 4.26
C ASN A 150 0.69 -29.40 4.91
N MET A 151 -0.55 -29.56 4.46
CA MET A 151 -1.70 -28.67 4.65
C MET A 151 -2.14 -28.48 6.11
N ARG A 152 -1.33 -27.78 6.91
CA ARG A 152 -1.68 -27.39 8.27
C ARG A 152 -1.37 -25.92 8.50
N ASN A 153 -2.35 -25.08 8.18
CA ASN A 153 -3.03 -24.23 9.16
C ASN A 153 -3.73 -23.06 8.46
N ILE A 154 -5.05 -22.99 8.60
CA ILE A 154 -5.86 -21.78 8.40
C ILE A 154 -5.26 -20.59 9.19
N SER A 155 -4.59 -20.86 10.30
CA SER A 155 -3.86 -19.86 11.09
C SER A 155 -2.82 -19.09 10.27
N TYR A 156 -2.18 -19.69 9.25
CA TYR A 156 -1.22 -18.98 8.39
C TYR A 156 -1.90 -17.96 7.48
N PHE A 157 -3.08 -18.30 6.95
CA PHE A 157 -3.92 -17.36 6.21
C PHE A 157 -4.30 -16.18 7.11
N GLN A 158 -4.78 -16.45 8.32
CA GLN A 158 -5.17 -15.42 9.29
C GLN A 158 -4.00 -14.52 9.69
N ILE A 159 -2.83 -15.09 9.98
CA ILE A 159 -1.62 -14.33 10.34
C ILE A 159 -1.13 -13.48 9.15
N SER A 160 -1.17 -14.02 7.93
CA SER A 160 -0.81 -13.30 6.70
C SER A 160 -1.71 -12.09 6.49
N PHE A 161 -3.02 -12.28 6.62
CA PHE A 161 -4.00 -11.20 6.51
C PHE A 161 -3.84 -10.14 7.61
N MET A 162 -3.64 -10.56 8.86
CA MET A 162 -3.41 -9.64 9.98
C MET A 162 -2.11 -8.84 9.81
N THR A 163 -1.05 -9.47 9.30
CA THR A 163 0.23 -8.80 9.01
C THR A 163 0.03 -7.67 7.97
N SER A 164 -0.72 -7.96 6.90
CA SER A 164 -1.08 -6.97 5.88
C SER A 164 -1.96 -5.85 6.42
N LEU A 165 -2.95 -6.18 7.27
CA LEU A 165 -3.79 -5.18 7.90
C LEU A 165 -2.97 -4.23 8.79
N PHE A 166 -2.09 -4.78 9.63
CA PHE A 166 -1.22 -3.97 10.49
C PHE A 166 -0.26 -3.11 9.67
N LEU A 167 0.27 -3.62 8.56
CA LEU A 167 1.10 -2.83 7.64
C LEU A 167 0.31 -1.65 7.06
N VAL A 168 -0.93 -1.85 6.61
CA VAL A 168 -1.79 -0.79 6.06
C VAL A 168 -2.07 0.29 7.10
N CYS A 169 -2.42 -0.11 8.33
CA CYS A 169 -2.64 0.83 9.43
C CYS A 169 -1.37 1.62 9.77
N PHE A 170 -0.24 0.92 9.91
CA PHE A 170 1.06 1.53 10.14
C PHE A 170 1.43 2.55 9.06
N VAL A 171 1.26 2.20 7.78
CA VAL A 171 1.61 3.06 6.64
C VAL A 171 0.67 4.26 6.52
N THR A 172 -0.62 4.05 6.75
CA THR A 172 -1.61 5.14 6.71
C THR A 172 -1.37 6.11 7.84
N SER A 173 -1.03 5.63 9.04
CA SER A 173 -0.61 6.50 10.15
C SER A 173 0.70 7.22 9.82
N ALA A 174 1.69 6.53 9.28
CA ALA A 174 2.96 7.11 8.87
C ALA A 174 2.78 8.25 7.86
N GLY A 175 1.96 8.04 6.83
CA GLY A 175 1.70 9.05 5.80
C GLY A 175 0.86 10.23 6.27
N ASN A 176 0.21 10.14 7.43
CA ASN A 176 -0.55 11.25 8.03
C ASN A 176 0.22 11.97 9.15
N LEU A 177 1.42 11.50 9.52
CA LEU A 177 2.27 12.20 10.47
C LEU A 177 2.77 13.49 9.85
N LYS A 178 2.53 14.60 10.55
CA LYS A 178 3.04 15.91 10.16
C LYS A 178 4.07 16.36 11.17
N SER A 179 5.34 16.29 10.77
CA SER A 179 6.46 16.67 11.61
C SER A 179 6.54 18.19 11.76
N LEU A 180 6.63 18.69 13.00
CA LEU A 180 7.02 20.06 13.29
C LEU A 180 8.53 20.07 13.60
N ASP A 181 9.33 20.78 12.80
CA ASP A 181 10.78 20.95 13.01
C ASP A 181 11.56 19.62 13.17
N GLY A 182 11.12 18.56 12.48
CA GLY A 182 11.72 17.22 12.58
C GLY A 182 11.23 16.38 13.77
N SER A 183 10.40 16.94 14.65
CA SER A 183 9.77 16.23 15.76
C SER A 183 8.51 15.50 15.29
N VAL A 184 8.57 14.17 15.34
CA VAL A 184 7.47 13.26 14.93
C VAL A 184 6.36 13.14 15.98
N VAL A 185 6.56 13.72 17.17
CA VAL A 185 5.68 13.58 18.34
C VAL A 185 4.63 14.69 18.40
N LEU A 186 4.93 15.83 17.77
CA LEU A 186 4.13 17.04 17.85
C LEU A 186 3.59 17.37 16.46
N SER A 187 2.27 17.33 16.32
CA SER A 187 1.59 17.87 15.14
C SER A 187 1.59 19.39 15.19
N CYS A 188 1.80 20.02 14.03
CA CYS A 188 1.59 21.45 13.90
C CYS A 188 0.10 21.72 13.75
N ARG A 189 -0.48 22.35 14.77
CA ARG A 189 -1.78 23.00 14.63
C ARG A 189 -1.53 24.49 14.47
N THR A 190 -2.11 25.06 13.42
CA THR A 190 -1.96 26.49 13.20
C THR A 190 -3.30 27.19 13.32
N SER A 191 -3.34 28.21 14.16
CA SER A 191 -4.43 29.18 14.19
C SER A 191 -3.95 30.47 13.54
N ALA A 192 -4.71 30.99 12.57
CA ALA A 192 -4.49 32.33 12.06
C ALA A 192 -5.59 33.26 12.58
N SER A 193 -5.19 34.35 13.22
CA SER A 193 -6.05 35.47 13.57
C SER A 193 -5.81 36.59 12.59
N PHE A 194 -6.84 37.15 11.97
CA PHE A 194 -6.72 38.23 11.00
C PHE A 194 -7.97 39.12 11.00
N GLN A 195 -7.85 40.31 10.43
CA GLN A 195 -9.00 41.12 10.06
C GLN A 195 -9.25 40.98 8.55
N GLY A 196 -10.49 40.72 8.16
CA GLY A 196 -10.85 40.55 6.75
C GLY A 196 -12.33 40.76 6.49
N ALA A 197 -12.68 40.95 5.22
CA ALA A 197 -14.05 40.98 4.74
C ALA A 197 -14.40 39.62 4.12
N GLU A 198 -15.50 39.01 4.52
CA GLU A 198 -15.96 37.75 3.94
C GLU A 198 -16.55 38.01 2.54
N ARG A 199 -16.25 37.13 1.58
CA ARG A 199 -16.80 37.20 0.23
C ARG A 199 -18.11 36.42 0.18
N ASN A 200 -19.24 37.12 0.18
CA ASN A 200 -20.57 36.52 0.00
C ASN A 200 -21.14 36.94 -1.35
N ASP A 201 -21.22 36.01 -2.30
CA ASP A 201 -21.89 36.18 -3.61
C ASP A 201 -21.62 37.51 -4.35
N GLY A 202 -20.37 37.99 -4.28
CA GLY A 202 -19.92 39.20 -4.97
C GLY A 202 -20.01 40.49 -4.15
N GLU A 203 -20.62 40.47 -2.97
CA GLU A 203 -20.55 41.54 -1.98
C GLU A 203 -19.50 41.25 -0.91
N LEU A 204 -18.80 42.31 -0.50
CA LEU A 204 -17.80 42.27 0.57
C LEU A 204 -18.45 42.69 1.88
N SER A 205 -18.36 41.83 2.90
CA SER A 205 -18.81 42.22 4.24
C SER A 205 -17.96 43.35 4.82
N ALA A 206 -18.45 43.98 5.90
CA ALA A 206 -17.59 44.82 6.72
C ALA A 206 -16.41 44.00 7.26
N LYS A 207 -15.25 44.65 7.41
CA LYS A 207 -14.07 44.01 8.01
C LYS A 207 -14.36 43.61 9.44
N SER A 208 -14.13 42.34 9.75
CA SER A 208 -14.27 41.83 11.11
C SER A 208 -13.08 40.95 11.50
N ALA A 209 -12.89 40.76 12.79
CA ALA A 209 -11.82 39.90 13.31
C ALA A 209 -12.25 38.43 13.18
N HIS A 210 -11.42 37.64 12.50
CA HIS A 210 -11.63 36.22 12.30
C HIS A 210 -10.48 35.43 12.91
N THR A 211 -10.81 34.27 13.48
CA THR A 211 -9.82 33.25 13.86
C THR A 211 -10.17 31.97 13.14
N VAL A 212 -9.25 31.49 12.31
CA VAL A 212 -9.43 30.25 11.55
C VAL A 212 -8.34 29.26 11.95
N ASN A 213 -8.77 28.05 12.28
CA ASN A 213 -7.87 26.94 12.59
C ASN A 213 -7.61 26.14 11.31
N PHE A 214 -6.33 25.98 11.00
CA PHE A 214 -5.86 25.20 9.86
C PHE A 214 -5.17 23.94 10.37
N LEU A 215 -5.48 22.80 9.75
CA LEU A 215 -4.58 21.65 9.73
C LEU A 215 -3.80 21.73 8.42
N PRO A 216 -2.62 22.38 8.42
CA PRO A 216 -1.89 22.56 7.18
C PRO A 216 -1.40 21.25 6.60
N SER A 217 -1.25 21.16 5.28
CA SER A 217 -0.68 19.99 4.62
C SER A 217 0.78 19.76 4.98
N SER A 218 1.54 20.81 5.29
CA SER A 218 2.94 20.76 5.71
C SER A 218 3.27 21.85 6.74
N CYS A 219 4.34 21.63 7.52
CA CYS A 219 4.81 22.53 8.57
C CYS A 219 6.03 23.37 8.14
N SER A 220 6.22 23.60 6.84
CA SER A 220 7.45 24.23 6.32
C SER A 220 7.51 25.75 6.53
N ASP A 221 8.68 26.36 6.28
CA ASP A 221 8.93 27.79 6.51
C ASP A 221 8.10 28.74 5.64
N ASN A 222 7.60 28.29 4.47
CA ASN A 222 6.76 29.10 3.56
C ASN A 222 5.26 29.03 3.91
N TYR A 223 4.95 28.85 5.18
CA TYR A 223 3.62 28.58 5.66
C TYR A 223 2.66 29.77 5.56
N GLU A 224 3.19 30.98 5.72
CA GLU A 224 2.40 32.21 5.69
C GLU A 224 1.71 32.44 4.34
N ASP A 225 2.41 32.16 3.24
CA ASP A 225 1.84 32.25 1.89
C ASP A 225 0.74 31.21 1.64
N ALA A 226 0.91 29.99 2.17
CA ALA A 226 -0.09 28.94 2.05
C ALA A 226 -1.37 29.29 2.83
N VAL A 227 -1.23 29.79 4.07
CA VAL A 227 -2.34 30.27 4.89
C VAL A 227 -3.02 31.45 4.22
N ARG A 228 -2.26 32.43 3.73
CA ARG A 228 -2.80 33.62 3.09
C ARG A 228 -3.57 33.28 1.81
N ARG A 229 -3.09 32.29 1.05
CA ARG A 229 -3.79 31.77 -0.14
C ARG A 229 -5.08 31.05 0.22
N GLU A 230 -5.08 30.26 1.29
CA GLU A 230 -6.27 29.53 1.74
C GLU A 230 -7.33 30.49 2.30
N ILE A 231 -6.93 31.42 3.16
CA ILE A 231 -7.81 32.49 3.67
C ILE A 231 -8.32 33.36 2.50
N GLY A 232 -7.46 33.68 1.53
CA GLY A 232 -7.80 34.50 0.36
C GLY A 232 -8.85 33.91 -0.58
N LYS A 233 -9.20 32.62 -0.43
CA LYS A 233 -10.34 32.02 -1.14
C LYS A 233 -11.67 32.53 -0.58
N THR A 234 -11.74 32.73 0.73
CA THR A 234 -12.98 33.05 1.46
C THR A 234 -13.04 34.52 1.88
N PHE A 235 -11.89 35.14 2.12
CA PHE A 235 -11.78 36.51 2.64
C PHE A 235 -10.99 37.42 1.70
N ALA A 236 -11.37 38.70 1.67
CA ALA A 236 -10.64 39.78 1.01
C ALA A 236 -10.08 40.79 2.02
N ASP A 237 -9.18 41.67 1.56
CA ASP A 237 -8.59 42.76 2.33
C ASP A 237 -8.00 42.36 3.70
N ILE A 238 -7.33 41.21 3.70
CA ILE A 238 -6.71 40.59 4.87
C ILE A 238 -5.61 41.51 5.43
N SER A 239 -5.82 42.02 6.66
CA SER A 239 -4.85 42.79 7.43
C SER A 239 -4.60 42.14 8.80
N ASP A 240 -3.49 42.50 9.43
CA ASP A 240 -3.11 42.04 10.79
C ASP A 240 -3.09 40.52 10.95
N LEU A 241 -2.62 39.81 9.93
CA LEU A 241 -2.49 38.35 9.96
C LEU A 241 -1.46 37.96 11.02
N LYS A 242 -1.93 37.37 12.12
CA LYS A 242 -1.13 36.76 13.17
C LYS A 242 -1.29 35.26 13.12
N ILE A 243 -0.21 34.57 12.78
CA ILE A 243 -0.15 33.11 12.76
C ILE A 243 0.41 32.63 14.09
N THR A 244 -0.35 31.81 14.81
CA THR A 244 0.09 31.17 16.05
C THR A 244 0.16 29.66 15.82
N ARG A 245 1.32 29.07 16.11
CA ARG A 245 1.54 27.63 16.06
C ARG A 245 1.44 27.07 17.46
N THR A 246 0.64 26.03 17.62
CA THR A 246 0.58 25.26 18.86
C THR A 246 1.05 23.85 18.54
N ALA A 247 2.05 23.39 19.29
CA ALA A 247 2.50 22.03 19.24
C ALA A 247 1.57 21.17 20.09
N GLU A 248 0.82 20.27 19.44
CA GLU A 248 -0.07 19.32 20.11
C GLU A 248 0.41 17.89 19.80
N PHE A 249 0.26 16.98 20.76
CA PHE A 249 0.61 15.58 20.57
C PHE A 249 -0.22 14.95 19.44
N ASP A 250 0.44 14.33 18.47
CA ASP A 250 -0.24 13.73 17.31
C ASP A 250 -0.79 12.34 17.67
N PRO A 251 -2.12 12.10 17.67
CA PRO A 251 -2.67 10.77 17.92
C PRO A 251 -2.20 9.74 16.88
N ASN A 252 -1.87 10.16 15.65
CA ASN A 252 -1.33 9.26 14.62
C ASN A 252 0.03 8.69 15.02
N PHE A 253 0.79 9.38 15.87
CA PHE A 253 2.08 8.88 16.37
C PHE A 253 1.91 7.66 17.28
N VAL A 254 0.91 7.67 18.17
CA VAL A 254 0.60 6.50 19.02
C VAL A 254 0.18 5.33 18.17
N VAL A 255 -0.72 5.58 17.21
CA VAL A 255 -1.24 4.55 16.31
C VAL A 255 -0.10 3.98 15.45
N PHE A 256 0.80 4.84 14.96
CA PHE A 256 2.01 4.46 14.24
C PHE A 256 2.89 3.53 15.08
N ILE A 257 3.23 3.91 16.32
CA ILE A 257 4.08 3.08 17.20
C ILE A 257 3.41 1.75 17.53
N PHE A 258 2.12 1.77 17.87
CA PHE A 258 1.36 0.56 18.21
C PHE A 258 1.36 -0.45 17.05
N PHE A 259 1.00 -0.01 15.83
CA PHE A 259 0.99 -0.90 14.68
C PHE A 259 2.39 -1.27 14.18
N SER A 260 3.40 -0.42 14.40
CA SER A 260 4.80 -0.77 14.13
C SER A 260 5.24 -1.98 14.96
N ILE A 261 4.93 -1.99 16.25
CA ILE A 261 5.28 -3.09 17.16
C ILE A 261 4.54 -4.37 16.75
N LEU A 262 3.24 -4.29 16.49
CA LEU A 262 2.45 -5.44 16.06
C LEU A 262 2.94 -6.01 14.73
N TRP A 263 3.24 -5.15 13.75
CA TRP A 263 3.80 -5.57 12.47
C TRP A 263 5.17 -6.23 12.65
N LEU A 264 6.06 -5.63 13.46
CA LEU A 264 7.39 -6.17 13.73
C LEU A 264 7.32 -7.56 14.37
N ILE A 265 6.46 -7.77 15.35
CA ILE A 265 6.24 -9.08 15.99
C ILE A 265 5.82 -10.13 14.94
N ASN A 266 4.89 -9.77 14.05
CA ASN A 266 4.42 -10.67 13.00
C ASN A 266 5.50 -10.98 11.97
N ILE A 267 6.30 -10.00 11.57
CA ILE A 267 7.42 -10.22 10.64
C ILE A 267 8.51 -11.09 11.26
N LEU A 268 8.86 -10.89 12.53
CA LEU A 268 9.81 -11.76 13.23
C LEU A 268 9.30 -13.21 13.31
N PHE A 269 7.99 -13.41 13.48
CA PHE A 269 7.37 -14.73 13.39
C PHE A 269 7.58 -15.36 12.00
N TRP A 270 7.34 -14.60 10.93
CA TRP A 270 7.57 -15.08 9.55
C TRP A 270 9.04 -15.40 9.28
N ILE A 271 9.97 -14.55 9.70
CA ILE A 271 11.42 -14.79 9.54
C ILE A 271 11.83 -16.07 10.29
N LYS A 272 11.36 -16.25 11.53
CA LYS A 272 11.64 -17.47 12.31
C LYS A 272 11.07 -18.72 11.64
N MET A 273 9.88 -18.61 11.05
CA MET A 273 9.26 -19.70 10.30
C MET A 273 10.07 -20.05 9.05
N LEU A 274 10.44 -19.05 8.24
CA LEU A 274 11.33 -19.21 7.10
C LEU A 274 12.68 -19.84 7.49
N SER A 275 13.26 -19.43 8.61
CA SER A 275 14.50 -20.01 9.12
C SER A 275 14.34 -21.50 9.46
N LYS A 276 13.21 -21.92 10.03
CA LYS A 276 12.93 -23.34 10.28
C LYS A 276 12.75 -24.13 8.99
N ILE A 277 12.00 -23.59 8.04
CA ILE A 277 11.83 -24.18 6.70
C ILE A 277 13.20 -24.37 6.04
N TRP A 278 14.05 -23.35 6.12
CA TRP A 278 15.41 -23.39 5.57
C TRP A 278 16.30 -24.44 6.25
N GLN A 279 16.26 -24.55 7.58
CA GLN A 279 17.04 -25.56 8.32
C GLN A 279 16.59 -26.98 8.01
N ASN A 280 15.29 -27.18 7.73
CA ASN A 280 14.73 -28.47 7.39
C ASN A 280 14.85 -28.82 5.90
N SER A 281 15.23 -27.88 5.02
CA SER A 281 15.68 -28.20 3.66
C SER A 281 17.04 -28.89 3.72
N THR A 282 17.05 -30.21 3.80
CA THR A 282 18.15 -30.97 3.20
C THR A 282 18.05 -30.74 1.70
N LEU A 283 18.86 -29.82 1.18
CA LEU A 283 19.15 -29.70 -0.24
C LEU A 283 19.73 -31.06 -0.66
N VAL A 284 18.90 -31.95 -1.18
CA VAL A 284 19.36 -33.16 -1.88
C VAL A 284 19.96 -32.63 -3.17
N ILE A 285 21.23 -32.24 -3.09
CA ILE A 285 22.06 -32.02 -4.27
C ILE A 285 22.17 -33.41 -4.88
N GLY A 286 21.36 -33.66 -5.91
CA GLY A 286 21.47 -34.89 -6.69
C GLY A 286 22.90 -34.97 -7.22
N GLU A 287 23.70 -35.86 -6.66
CA GLU A 287 24.93 -36.30 -7.28
C GLU A 287 24.53 -36.97 -8.60
N THR A 288 24.68 -36.23 -9.69
CA THR A 288 24.62 -36.79 -11.04
C THR A 288 25.88 -37.62 -11.24
N THR A 289 25.79 -38.93 -10.98
CA THR A 289 26.68 -39.95 -11.54
C THR A 289 26.07 -40.57 -12.78
#